data_AF-V8G9G9-F1
#
_entry.id   AF-V8G9G9-F1
#
_cell.length_a   1.000
_cell.length_b   1.000
_cell.length_c   1.000
_cell.angle_alpha   90.00
_cell.angle_beta   90.00
_cell.angle_gamma   90.00
#
_symmetry.space_group_name_H-M   'P 1'
#
loop_
_entity.id
_entity.type
_entity.pdbx_description
1 polymer ?
#
loop_
_entity_poly.entity_id
_entity_poly.type
_entity_poly.pdbx_seq_one_letter_code
_entity_poly.pdbx_strand_id
1 'polypeptide(L)'
;MAKMTDEARVKRDLKAFFNEIGAYWFMPATHGYGRSGVPDFVICLHGHFFGIECKGTPKDKTTILQRIELDKIFKAGGGVAVVDRSNIDVFKEWLQNVDIYRTKDFRRDADKLIALAGIEDIEE
;
A
#
# COMPACT_ATOMS: atom_id res chain seq x y z
N MET A 1 3.26 15.79 29.87
CA MET A 1 3.72 15.25 28.55
C MET A 1 2.55 15.27 27.60
N ALA A 2 2.73 15.70 26.34
CA ALA A 2 1.66 15.65 25.35
C ALA A 2 1.28 14.18 25.06
N LYS A 3 -0.01 13.87 25.11
CA LYS A 3 -0.54 12.53 24.83
C LYS A 3 -0.31 12.22 23.34
N MET A 4 0.34 11.08 23.05
CA MET A 4 0.52 10.59 21.67
C MET A 4 -0.86 10.38 21.02
N THR A 5 -1.04 10.90 19.79
CA THR A 5 -2.28 10.71 19.03
C THR A 5 -2.41 9.27 18.55
N ASP A 6 -3.63 8.82 18.25
CA ASP A 6 -3.85 7.47 17.74
C ASP A 6 -3.16 7.24 16.39
N GLU A 7 -3.12 8.25 15.50
CA GLU A 7 -2.37 8.18 14.24
C GLU A 7 -0.87 8.03 14.49
N ALA A 8 -0.30 8.76 15.46
CA ALA A 8 1.10 8.60 15.84
C ALA A 8 1.39 7.20 16.39
N ARG A 9 0.43 6.58 17.10
CA ARG A 9 0.55 5.17 17.52
C ARG A 9 0.51 4.22 16.32
N VAL A 10 -0.39 4.41 15.36
CA VAL A 10 -0.42 3.61 14.10
C VAL A 10 0.93 3.69 13.39
N LYS A 11 1.45 4.92 13.20
CA LYS A 11 2.76 5.15 12.58
C LYS A 11 3.88 4.45 13.33
N ARG A 12 3.89 4.51 14.67
CA ARG A 12 4.88 3.81 15.50
C ARG A 12 4.81 2.29 15.30
N ASP A 13 3.60 1.74 15.34
CA ASP A 13 3.38 0.29 15.26
C ASP A 13 3.74 -0.26 13.86
N LEU A 14 3.44 0.51 12.80
CA LEU A 14 3.85 0.16 11.43
C LEU A 14 5.36 0.25 11.21
N LYS A 15 6.06 1.25 11.78
CA LYS A 15 7.54 1.32 11.69
C LYS A 15 8.20 0.08 12.28
N ALA A 16 7.74 -0.36 13.45
CA ALA A 16 8.25 -1.57 14.09
C ALA A 16 8.00 -2.80 13.21
N PHE A 17 6.79 -2.93 12.69
CA PHE A 17 6.41 -4.03 11.80
C PHE A 17 7.19 -4.05 10.48
N PHE A 18 7.39 -2.92 9.82
CA PHE A 18 8.16 -2.85 8.58
C PHE A 18 9.63 -3.27 8.78
N ASN A 19 10.22 -2.92 9.93
CA ASN A 19 11.56 -3.38 10.30
C ASN A 19 11.57 -4.90 10.55
N GLU A 20 10.54 -5.44 11.21
CA GLU A 20 10.41 -6.87 11.52
C GLU A 20 10.34 -7.72 10.25
N ILE A 21 9.56 -7.30 9.25
CA ILE A 21 9.40 -8.03 7.98
C ILE A 21 10.50 -7.74 6.95
N GLY A 22 11.49 -6.90 7.30
CA GLY A 22 12.60 -6.56 6.41
C GLY A 22 12.20 -5.70 5.21
N ALA A 23 11.15 -4.89 5.31
CA ALA A 23 10.76 -3.95 4.25
C ALA A 23 11.72 -2.74 4.22
N TYR A 24 12.06 -2.26 3.02
CA TYR A 24 12.63 -0.92 2.88
C TYR A 24 11.49 0.10 2.99
N TRP A 25 11.63 1.12 3.83
CA TRP A 25 10.59 2.13 3.98
C TRP A 25 11.15 3.50 4.31
N PHE A 26 10.40 4.53 3.94
CA PHE A 26 10.65 5.90 4.38
C PHE A 26 9.34 6.70 4.48
N MET A 27 9.38 7.78 5.25
CA MET A 27 8.31 8.78 5.31
C MET A 27 8.74 10.00 4.48
N PRO A 28 8.06 10.33 3.37
CA PRO A 28 8.44 11.47 2.54
C PRO A 28 8.45 12.79 3.32
N ALA A 29 9.54 13.56 3.25
CA ALA A 29 9.59 14.89 3.82
C ALA A 29 8.85 15.89 2.90
N THR A 30 7.84 16.58 3.41
CA THR A 30 6.98 17.48 2.63
C THR A 30 7.29 18.97 2.83
N HIS A 31 8.41 19.33 3.47
CA HIS A 31 8.79 20.68 3.90
C HIS A 31 9.08 21.68 2.74
N GLY A 32 8.09 21.94 1.88
CA GLY A 32 8.09 23.02 0.86
C GLY A 32 8.44 22.60 -0.57
N TYR A 33 9.13 21.47 -0.75
CA TYR A 33 9.53 20.97 -2.08
C TYR A 33 8.87 19.64 -2.47
N GLY A 34 8.16 19.00 -1.53
CA GLY A 34 7.46 17.74 -1.75
C GLY A 34 6.08 17.94 -2.37
N ARG A 35 5.58 16.92 -3.08
CA ARG A 35 4.20 16.91 -3.57
C ARG A 35 3.23 16.79 -2.38
N SER A 36 2.14 17.55 -2.41
CA SER A 36 1.08 17.43 -1.40
C SER A 36 0.33 16.10 -1.55
N GLY A 37 -0.11 15.54 -0.42
CA GLY A 37 -0.91 14.31 -0.40
C GLY A 37 -0.11 13.03 -0.63
N VAL A 38 1.21 13.07 -0.68
CA VAL A 38 2.03 11.84 -0.69
C VAL A 38 1.69 10.98 0.53
N PRO A 39 1.66 9.64 0.39
CA PRO A 39 1.36 8.75 1.51
C PRO A 39 2.35 8.93 2.66
N ASP A 40 1.88 8.67 3.88
CA ASP A 40 2.71 8.69 5.10
C ASP A 40 3.94 7.77 5.00
N PHE A 41 3.77 6.58 4.40
CA PHE A 41 4.85 5.64 4.14
C PHE A 41 4.92 5.27 2.67
N VAL A 42 6.14 5.28 2.17
CA VAL A 42 6.53 4.57 0.95
C VAL A 42 7.31 3.34 1.37
N ILE A 43 6.88 2.17 0.92
CA ILE A 43 7.51 0.89 1.27
C ILE A 43 7.88 0.11 0.00
N CYS A 44 8.97 -0.64 0.07
CA CYS A 44 9.35 -1.66 -0.89
C CYS A 44 9.55 -2.98 -0.15
N LEU A 45 8.74 -3.98 -0.48
CA LEU A 45 8.83 -5.33 0.10
C LEU A 45 8.99 -6.34 -1.03
N HIS A 46 10.09 -7.08 -1.01
CA HIS A 46 10.46 -8.07 -2.04
C HIS A 46 10.39 -7.55 -3.49
N GLY A 47 10.72 -6.26 -3.69
CA GLY A 47 10.71 -5.61 -5.01
C GLY A 47 9.39 -4.97 -5.42
N HIS A 48 8.35 -5.03 -4.57
CA HIS A 48 7.04 -4.42 -4.83
C HIS A 48 6.89 -3.10 -4.08
N PHE A 49 6.41 -2.09 -4.80
CA PHE A 49 6.20 -0.74 -4.28
C PHE A 49 4.80 -0.62 -3.66
N PHE A 50 4.72 -0.04 -2.45
CA PHE A 50 3.43 0.31 -1.85
C PHE A 50 3.42 1.71 -1.23
N GLY A 51 2.26 2.36 -1.31
CA GLY A 51 1.96 3.62 -0.62
C GLY A 51 0.94 3.41 0.49
N ILE A 52 1.31 3.73 1.73
CA ILE A 52 0.45 3.54 2.91
C ILE A 52 0.13 4.88 3.54
N GLU A 53 -1.15 5.16 3.74
CA GLU A 53 -1.65 6.36 4.41
C GLU A 53 -2.20 5.99 5.80
N CYS A 54 -1.78 6.68 6.85
CA CYS A 54 -2.20 6.37 8.21
C CYS A 54 -3.28 7.33 8.71
N LYS A 55 -4.19 6.79 9.53
CA LYS A 55 -5.26 7.53 10.20
C LYS A 55 -5.37 7.09 11.65
N GLY A 56 -5.92 7.94 12.50
CA GLY A 56 -6.11 7.62 13.92
C GLY A 56 -7.26 6.64 14.12
N THR A 57 -8.37 6.89 13.43
CA THR A 57 -9.61 6.14 13.56
C THR A 57 -10.29 5.97 12.18
N PRO A 58 -11.27 5.06 12.06
CA PRO A 58 -12.05 4.90 10.83
C PRO A 58 -12.85 6.14 10.41
N LYS A 59 -13.04 7.10 11.32
CA LYS A 59 -13.74 8.35 11.03
C LYS A 59 -12.84 9.37 10.33
N ASP A 60 -11.52 9.23 10.48
CA ASP A 60 -10.54 10.14 9.90
C ASP A 60 -10.36 9.79 8.42
N LYS A 61 -10.97 10.60 7.55
CA LYS A 61 -10.94 10.35 6.10
C LYS A 61 -9.63 10.83 5.48
N THR A 62 -9.23 10.19 4.39
CA THR A 62 -8.18 10.73 3.52
C THR A 62 -8.63 12.06 2.92
N THR A 63 -7.68 12.98 2.76
CA THR A 63 -7.93 14.19 1.97
C THR A 63 -8.04 13.84 0.49
N ILE A 64 -8.59 14.75 -0.31
CA ILE A 64 -8.69 14.57 -1.77
C ILE A 64 -7.31 14.34 -2.39
N LEU A 65 -6.30 15.11 -1.97
CA LEU A 65 -4.93 14.99 -2.49
C LEU A 65 -4.29 13.64 -2.14
N GLN A 66 -4.51 13.14 -0.91
CA GLN A 66 -4.06 11.81 -0.52
C GLN A 66 -4.70 10.71 -1.35
N ARG A 67 -6.02 10.80 -1.58
CA ARG A 67 -6.72 9.84 -2.44
C ARG A 67 -6.20 9.85 -3.87
N ILE A 68 -5.87 11.02 -4.42
CA ILE A 68 -5.29 11.16 -5.76
C ILE A 68 -3.92 10.48 -5.84
N GLU A 69 -3.04 10.69 -4.86
CA GLU A 69 -1.71 10.06 -4.89
C GLU A 69 -1.79 8.53 -4.71
N LEU A 70 -2.67 8.02 -3.83
CA LEU A 70 -2.91 6.59 -3.70
C LEU A 70 -3.45 6.00 -5.02
N ASP A 71 -4.41 6.66 -5.67
CA ASP A 71 -4.95 6.21 -6.96
C ASP A 71 -3.87 6.16 -8.06
N LYS A 72 -2.95 7.13 -8.10
CA LYS A 72 -1.81 7.11 -9.03
C LYS A 72 -0.88 5.93 -8.78
N ILE A 73 -0.56 5.62 -7.52
CA ILE A 73 0.29 4.48 -7.16
C ILE A 73 -0.37 3.17 -7.60
N PHE A 74 -1.67 3.02 -7.29
CA PHE A 74 -2.44 1.84 -7.67
C PHE A 74 -2.49 1.64 -9.18
N LYS A 75 -2.79 2.70 -9.94
CA LYS A 75 -2.84 2.66 -11.42
C LYS A 75 -1.47 2.36 -12.06
N ALA A 76 -0.38 2.66 -11.37
CA ALA A 76 0.98 2.32 -11.80
C ALA A 76 1.38 0.87 -11.44
N GLY A 77 0.49 0.09 -10.82
CA GLY A 77 0.73 -1.29 -10.41
C GLY A 77 1.32 -1.46 -9.01
N GLY A 78 1.42 -0.38 -8.22
CA GLY A 78 1.81 -0.44 -6.82
C GLY A 78 0.64 -0.82 -5.91
N GLY A 79 0.92 -1.37 -4.73
CA GLY A 79 -0.10 -1.60 -3.71
C GLY A 79 -0.41 -0.34 -2.91
N VAL A 80 -1.63 -0.21 -2.40
CA VAL A 80 -2.03 0.92 -1.55
C VAL A 80 -2.90 0.47 -0.40
N ALA A 81 -2.75 1.12 0.76
CA ALA A 81 -3.66 0.91 1.89
C ALA A 81 -3.85 2.20 2.70
N VAL A 82 -5.04 2.32 3.30
CA VAL A 82 -5.32 3.28 4.36
C VAL A 82 -5.45 2.51 5.67
N VAL A 83 -4.60 2.82 6.64
CA VAL A 83 -4.44 2.03 7.87
C VAL A 83 -4.77 2.89 9.09
N ASP A 84 -5.62 2.35 9.96
CA ASP A 84 -5.99 2.94 11.24
C ASP A 84 -5.98 1.88 12.36
N ARG A 85 -6.39 2.29 13.56
CA ARG A 85 -6.39 1.43 14.74
C ARG A 85 -7.29 0.21 14.66
N SER A 86 -8.31 0.23 13.80
CA SER A 86 -9.28 -0.86 13.64
C SER A 86 -8.83 -1.95 12.67
N ASN A 87 -7.95 -1.62 11.71
CA ASN A 87 -7.58 -2.52 10.63
C ASN A 87 -6.08 -2.85 10.56
N ILE A 88 -5.26 -2.29 11.45
CA ILE A 88 -3.80 -2.45 11.42
C ILE A 88 -3.35 -3.91 11.43
N ASP A 89 -4.01 -4.78 12.21
CA ASP A 89 -3.61 -6.18 12.30
C ASP A 89 -3.98 -6.95 11.03
N VAL A 90 -5.15 -6.66 10.44
CA VAL A 90 -5.55 -7.19 9.13
C VAL A 90 -4.60 -6.72 8.03
N PHE A 91 -4.17 -5.46 8.08
CA PHE A 91 -3.18 -4.93 7.14
C PHE A 91 -1.84 -5.64 7.25
N LYS A 92 -1.36 -5.92 8.48
CA LYS A 92 -0.11 -6.66 8.69
C LYS A 92 -0.17 -8.05 8.10
N GLU A 93 -1.25 -8.78 8.37
CA GLU A 93 -1.48 -10.11 7.80
C GLU A 93 -1.54 -10.05 6.27
N TRP A 94 -2.27 -9.09 5.70
CA TRP A 94 -2.34 -8.90 4.25
C TRP A 94 -0.96 -8.64 3.64
N LEU A 95 -0.15 -7.75 4.23
CA LEU A 95 1.15 -7.38 3.68
C LEU A 95 2.15 -8.54 3.75
N GLN A 96 2.09 -9.39 4.78
CA GLN A 96 2.92 -10.59 4.89
C GLN A 96 2.55 -11.67 3.87
N ASN A 97 1.27 -11.75 3.50
CA ASN A 97 0.75 -12.77 2.60
C ASN A 97 0.54 -12.28 1.17
N VAL A 98 0.95 -11.05 0.84
CA VAL A 98 0.83 -10.53 -0.52
C VAL A 98 1.66 -11.42 -1.46
N ASP A 99 1.02 -12.06 -2.43
CA ASP A 99 1.71 -12.92 -3.40
C ASP A 99 2.50 -12.06 -4.39
N ILE A 100 3.77 -11.89 -4.07
CA ILE A 100 4.76 -11.10 -4.78
C ILE A 100 5.28 -11.75 -6.08
N TYR A 101 4.91 -13.01 -6.38
CA TYR A 101 5.34 -13.70 -7.59
C TYR A 101 4.34 -13.53 -8.76
N ARG A 102 3.14 -13.02 -8.49
CA ARG A 102 2.08 -12.77 -9.48
C ARG A 102 2.26 -11.48 -10.30
N THR A 103 3.18 -10.61 -9.91
CA THR A 103 3.34 -9.26 -10.48
C THR A 103 4.59 -9.09 -11.36
N LYS A 104 5.50 -10.07 -11.40
CA LYS A 104 6.62 -10.05 -12.37
C LYS A 104 6.23 -10.58 -13.75
N ASP A 105 5.22 -11.45 -13.82
CA ASP A 105 4.85 -12.22 -15.00
C ASP A 105 3.40 -11.95 -15.45
N PHE A 106 2.91 -10.71 -15.33
CA PHE A 106 1.53 -10.34 -15.72
C PHE A 106 1.18 -10.78 -17.17
N ARG A 107 2.17 -10.80 -18.09
CA ARG A 107 1.99 -11.31 -19.45
C ARG A 107 1.78 -12.84 -19.51
N ARG A 108 2.45 -13.60 -18.64
CA ARG A 108 2.37 -15.07 -18.63
C ARG A 108 1.11 -15.59 -17.93
N ASP A 109 0.58 -14.80 -17.00
CA ASP A 109 -0.64 -15.14 -16.27
C ASP A 109 -1.92 -14.78 -17.04
N ALA A 110 -1.89 -13.78 -17.94
CA ALA A 110 -3.00 -13.50 -18.84
C ALA A 110 -3.30 -14.69 -19.77
N ASP A 111 -2.26 -15.26 -20.39
CA ASP A 111 -2.39 -16.44 -21.26
C ASP A 111 -2.86 -17.69 -20.48
N LYS A 112 -2.41 -17.84 -19.23
CA LYS A 112 -2.86 -18.94 -18.36
C LYS A 112 -4.30 -18.77 -17.88
N LEU A 113 -4.76 -17.54 -17.65
CA LEU A 113 -6.15 -17.25 -17.28
C LEU A 113 -7.10 -17.51 -18.45
N ILE A 114 -6.69 -17.17 -19.68
CA ILE A 114 -7.45 -17.50 -20.91
C ILE A 114 -7.50 -19.01 -21.13
N ALA A 115 -6.35 -19.70 -20.98
CA ALA A 115 -6.27 -21.16 -21.08
C ALA A 115 -7.05 -21.92 -19.98
N LEU A 116 -7.11 -21.38 -18.75
CA LEU A 116 -7.94 -21.96 -17.68
C LEU A 116 -9.43 -21.66 -17.85
N ALA A 117 -9.77 -20.55 -18.50
CA ALA A 117 -11.15 -20.12 -18.70
C ALA A 117 -11.85 -20.86 -19.86
N GLY A 118 -11.12 -21.61 -20.69
CA GLY A 118 -11.70 -22.36 -21.82
C GLY A 118 -12.41 -21.47 -22.85
N ILE A 119 -12.03 -20.19 -22.91
CA ILE A 119 -12.56 -19.26 -23.90
C ILE A 119 -11.64 -19.39 -25.11
N GLU A 120 -12.04 -20.23 -26.07
CA GLU A 120 -11.44 -20.19 -27.40
C GLU A 120 -11.61 -18.79 -27.98
N ASP A 121 -10.54 -18.29 -28.59
CA ASP A 121 -10.48 -17.00 -29.27
C ASP A 121 -11.74 -16.77 -30.11
N ILE A 122 -12.43 -15.65 -29.83
CA ILE A 122 -13.32 -15.06 -30.82
C ILE A 122 -12.55 -13.86 -31.36
N GLU A 123 -11.87 -14.10 -32.48
CA GLU A 123 -11.41 -13.06 -33.39
C GLU A 123 -12.60 -12.21 -33.84
N GLU A 124 -12.56 -10.90 -33.58
CA GLU A 124 -12.71 -9.79 -34.55
C GLU A 124 -12.36 -8.44 -33.90
#